data_AF-A0A966N5P5-F1
#
_entry.id   AF-A0A966N5P5-F1
#
_cell.length_a   1.000
_cell.length_b   1.000
_cell.length_c   1.000
_cell.angle_alpha   90.00
_cell.angle_beta   90.00
_cell.angle_gamma   90.00
#
_symmetry.space_group_name_H-M   'P 1'
#
loop_
_entity.id
_entity.type
_entity.pdbx_description
1 polymer ?
#
loop_
_entity_poly.entity_id
_entity_poly.type
_entity_poly.pdbx_seq_one_letter_code
_entity_poly.pdbx_strand_id
1 'polypeptide(L)'
;ESYVLESHLSHSMDNLAQRHLGIKTIQYEEVCGKGAHQIGFDQVDLKTATEYAAEDADITLRLHHFLWPQLERMPSLRYVYEQIEMPAMRVLGIMESNGITIDREKLAIQGQEVGKKLLVLEKEIHQLAGQPFNIQSPKQIGEILFGQLQLPIVKKTPSGAPSTDEEVLQKLAEDFPLPARILDYRSLAKLMSTYIEKLPRMINPKTGRVHTNYAQAVAVTGRLASNDPNLQNIPVRTEEGRRIREAFVPQAGYRLVSADYSQIELRIMAHIAEDENLLAAFKAGKDIHQATAAEIFAIPLEQVSSEQRRYAKVINFGLIYGMSAYGLAGNLKIERAAAQQYIAKYFDRYPGVAQYMERTREEARTNGYVETVFGR
;
A
#
# COMPACT_ATOMS: atom_id res chain seq x y z
N GLU A 1 10.81 5.33 19.28
CA GLU A 1 10.17 4.95 20.56
C GLU A 1 8.66 4.94 20.41
N SER A 2 7.99 6.10 20.30
CA SER A 2 6.52 6.18 20.22
C SER A 2 5.90 5.23 19.19
N TYR A 3 6.42 5.15 17.96
CA TYR A 3 5.87 4.26 16.94
C TYR A 3 5.79 2.79 17.36
N VAL A 4 6.78 2.31 18.11
CA VAL A 4 6.82 0.92 18.58
C VAL A 4 5.84 0.72 19.75
N LEU A 5 5.59 1.75 20.56
CA LEU A 5 4.65 1.70 21.68
C LEU A 5 3.18 1.85 21.25
N GLU A 6 2.92 2.63 20.20
CA GLU A 6 1.56 3.13 19.87
C GLU A 6 1.38 3.41 18.37
N SER A 7 1.72 2.45 17.50
CA SER A 7 1.77 2.59 16.03
C SER A 7 0.49 3.08 15.32
N HIS A 8 -0.65 3.09 16.02
CA HIS A 8 -1.96 3.49 15.51
C HIS A 8 -2.22 5.00 15.61
N LEU A 9 -1.29 5.78 16.18
CA LEU A 9 -1.44 7.21 16.42
C LEU A 9 -0.48 8.04 15.57
N SER A 10 -0.62 9.38 15.62
CA SER A 10 0.36 10.28 15.02
C SER A 10 1.65 10.33 15.84
N HIS A 11 2.78 10.50 15.16
CA HIS A 11 4.13 10.45 15.73
C HIS A 11 4.97 11.70 15.45
N SER A 12 4.35 12.83 15.04
CA SER A 12 5.07 14.11 14.98
C SER A 12 5.41 14.60 16.39
N MET A 13 6.52 15.34 16.53
CA MET A 13 6.97 15.84 17.84
C MET A 13 5.88 16.65 18.55
N ASP A 14 5.14 17.50 17.83
CA ASP A 14 4.06 18.33 18.39
C ASP A 14 2.93 17.47 18.99
N ASN A 15 2.51 16.43 18.27
CA ASN A 15 1.49 15.50 18.75
C ASN A 15 1.98 14.72 19.97
N LEU A 16 3.27 14.36 19.99
CA LEU A 16 3.89 13.67 21.11
C LEU A 16 3.99 14.56 22.35
N ALA A 17 4.46 15.80 22.19
CA ALA A 17 4.58 16.78 23.26
C ALA A 17 3.21 17.06 23.89
N GLN A 18 2.19 17.26 23.06
CA GLN A 18 0.83 17.50 23.54
C GLN A 18 0.24 16.28 24.26
N ARG A 19 0.41 15.08 23.71
CA ARG A 19 -0.17 13.83 24.26
C ARG A 19 0.52 13.40 25.55
N HIS A 20 1.84 13.43 25.59
CA HIS A 20 2.62 12.80 26.67
C HIS A 20 3.14 13.79 27.70
N LEU A 21 3.37 15.04 27.30
CA LEU A 21 3.90 16.08 28.20
C LEU A 21 2.87 17.18 28.51
N GLY A 22 1.74 17.23 27.79
CA GLY A 22 0.75 18.31 27.90
C GLY A 22 1.28 19.66 27.41
N ILE A 23 2.34 19.67 26.61
CA ILE A 23 3.03 20.88 26.13
C ILE A 23 2.62 21.14 24.69
N LYS A 24 2.19 22.37 24.40
CA LYS A 24 2.04 22.87 23.04
C LYS A 24 3.38 23.48 22.58
N THR A 25 3.96 22.91 21.53
CA THR A 25 5.21 23.37 20.91
C THR A 25 4.98 24.51 19.92
N ILE A 26 6.02 25.31 19.71
CA ILE A 26 6.12 26.32 18.67
C ILE A 26 6.05 25.61 17.32
N GLN A 27 5.13 26.04 16.46
CA GLN A 27 4.96 25.40 15.15
C GLN A 27 5.95 25.99 14.14
N TYR A 28 6.46 25.18 13.21
CA TYR A 28 7.33 25.68 12.12
C TYR A 28 6.67 26.82 11.33
N GLU A 29 5.35 26.76 11.14
CA GLU A 29 4.57 27.82 10.49
C GLU A 29 4.46 29.12 11.29
N GLU A 30 4.60 29.08 12.62
CA GLU A 30 4.66 30.28 13.47
C GLU A 30 6.01 31.00 13.30
N VAL A 31 7.06 30.25 12.95
CA VAL A 31 8.43 30.75 12.75
C VAL A 31 8.67 31.21 11.31
N CYS A 32 8.28 30.39 10.33
CA CYS A 32 8.59 30.61 8.92
C CYS A 32 7.39 31.15 8.11
N GLY A 33 6.20 31.27 8.70
CA GLY A 33 4.97 31.60 7.99
C GLY A 33 4.41 30.42 7.17
N LYS A 34 3.45 30.71 6.29
CA LYS A 34 2.69 29.71 5.52
C LYS A 34 2.61 30.03 4.03
N GLY A 35 2.41 28.98 3.23
CA GLY A 35 2.08 29.09 1.81
C GLY A 35 3.22 29.69 0.97
N ALA A 36 2.86 30.40 -0.10
CA ALA A 36 3.83 30.97 -1.05
C ALA A 36 4.76 32.04 -0.44
N HIS A 37 4.41 32.59 0.73
CA HIS A 37 5.21 33.58 1.45
C HIS A 37 6.00 32.97 2.61
N GLN A 38 6.00 31.64 2.77
CA GLN A 38 6.83 30.97 3.76
C GLN A 38 8.30 31.23 3.46
N ILE A 39 9.05 31.68 4.47
CA ILE A 39 10.48 31.96 4.38
C ILE A 39 11.32 30.70 4.66
N GLY A 40 12.58 30.72 4.23
CA GLY A 40 13.56 29.71 4.62
C GLY A 40 14.00 29.90 6.07
N PHE A 41 14.39 28.81 6.75
CA PHE A 41 14.85 28.88 8.15
C PHE A 41 16.12 29.75 8.30
N ASP A 42 16.92 29.85 7.25
CA ASP A 42 18.09 30.73 7.14
C ASP A 42 17.74 32.24 7.13
N GLN A 43 16.46 32.58 6.95
CA GLN A 43 15.96 33.95 6.92
C GLN A 43 15.26 34.37 8.22
N VAL A 44 15.06 33.43 9.15
CA VAL A 44 14.45 33.67 10.46
C VAL A 44 15.46 34.43 11.33
N ASP A 45 14.98 35.38 12.13
CA ASP A 45 15.88 36.08 13.06
C ASP A 45 16.47 35.11 14.09
N LEU A 46 17.71 35.37 14.50
CA LEU A 46 18.47 34.43 15.31
C LEU A 46 17.77 34.09 16.65
N LYS A 47 17.04 35.04 17.24
CA LYS A 47 16.37 34.81 18.51
C LYS A 47 15.23 33.81 18.34
N THR A 48 14.32 34.07 17.41
CA THR A 48 13.19 33.17 17.11
C THR A 48 13.69 31.79 16.66
N ALA A 49 14.71 31.75 15.81
CA ALA A 49 15.31 30.49 15.35
C ALA A 49 15.91 29.69 16.53
N THR A 50 16.58 30.37 17.47
CA THR A 50 17.16 29.74 18.66
C THR A 50 16.07 29.19 19.58
N GLU A 51 15.00 29.95 19.84
CA GLU A 51 13.89 29.52 20.70
C GLU A 51 13.22 28.26 20.13
N TYR A 52 12.89 28.26 18.84
CA TYR A 52 12.31 27.10 18.16
C TYR A 52 13.24 25.88 18.19
N ALA A 53 14.49 26.03 17.75
CA ALA A 53 15.42 24.90 17.66
C ALA A 53 15.83 24.34 19.04
N ALA A 54 15.93 25.21 20.06
CA ALA A 54 16.21 24.77 21.42
C ALA A 54 15.01 24.03 22.05
N GLU A 55 13.78 24.48 21.77
CA GLU A 55 12.57 23.78 22.20
C GLU A 55 12.51 22.38 21.58
N ASP A 56 12.76 22.23 20.27
CA ASP A 56 12.79 20.92 19.60
C ASP A 56 13.74 19.93 20.30
N ALA A 57 14.95 20.40 20.65
CA ALA A 57 15.95 19.58 21.35
C ALA A 57 15.52 19.22 22.78
N ASP A 58 15.02 20.18 23.56
CA ASP A 58 14.56 19.97 24.94
C ASP A 58 13.35 19.03 24.98
N ILE A 59 12.33 19.30 24.17
CA ILE A 59 11.11 18.49 24.10
C ILE A 59 11.43 17.07 23.64
N THR A 60 12.30 16.89 22.65
CA THR A 60 12.73 15.56 22.22
C THR A 60 13.40 14.78 23.36
N LEU A 61 14.25 15.41 24.16
CA LEU A 61 14.90 14.77 25.30
C LEU A 61 13.88 14.41 26.41
N ARG A 62 12.92 15.30 26.69
CA ARG A 62 11.85 15.03 27.65
C ARG A 62 10.95 13.88 27.20
N LEU A 63 10.63 13.83 25.91
CA LEU A 63 9.88 12.72 25.32
C LEU A 63 10.64 11.40 25.45
N HIS A 64 11.95 11.39 25.18
CA HIS A 64 12.79 10.21 25.40
C HIS A 64 12.74 9.76 26.86
N HIS A 65 12.94 10.67 27.82
CA HIS A 65 12.85 10.33 29.24
C HIS A 65 11.47 9.82 29.68
N PHE A 66 10.40 10.18 28.96
CA PHE A 66 9.06 9.68 29.22
C PHE A 66 8.78 8.31 28.57
N LEU A 67 9.20 8.12 27.32
CA LEU A 67 8.88 6.95 26.51
C LEU A 67 9.87 5.79 26.74
N TRP A 68 11.15 6.09 26.93
CA TRP A 68 12.19 5.08 27.11
C TRP A 68 11.93 4.13 28.28
N PRO A 69 11.57 4.60 29.50
CA PRO A 69 11.30 3.70 30.62
C PRO A 69 10.11 2.76 30.38
N GLN A 70 9.16 3.13 29.51
CA GLN A 70 8.05 2.27 29.12
C GLN A 70 8.55 1.16 28.19
N LEU A 71 9.38 1.52 27.22
CA LEU A 71 9.99 0.58 26.29
C LEU A 71 10.92 -0.42 27.02
N GLU A 72 11.68 0.04 28.02
CA GLU A 72 12.56 -0.84 28.82
C GLU A 72 11.80 -1.92 29.60
N ARG A 73 10.54 -1.65 29.96
CA ARG A 73 9.68 -2.62 30.64
C ARG A 73 9.12 -3.69 29.69
N MET A 74 9.29 -3.53 28.38
CA MET A 74 8.75 -4.40 27.33
C MET A 74 9.90 -4.95 26.46
N PRO A 75 10.57 -6.04 26.88
CA PRO A 75 11.76 -6.55 26.21
C PRO A 75 11.60 -6.83 24.71
N SER A 76 10.42 -7.32 24.29
CA SER A 76 10.09 -7.56 22.89
C SER A 76 10.08 -6.26 22.07
N LEU A 77 9.34 -5.25 22.52
CA LEU A 77 9.29 -3.94 21.86
C LEU A 77 10.64 -3.23 21.89
N ARG A 78 11.40 -3.36 22.99
CA ARG A 78 12.78 -2.89 23.04
C ARG A 78 13.64 -3.54 21.97
N TYR A 79 13.55 -4.87 21.80
CA TYR A 79 14.24 -5.58 20.74
C TYR A 79 13.86 -5.06 19.35
N VAL A 80 12.56 -4.90 19.08
CA VAL A 80 12.07 -4.33 17.81
C VAL A 80 12.68 -2.95 17.57
N TYR A 81 12.67 -2.07 18.58
CA TYR A 81 13.22 -0.72 18.44
C TYR A 81 14.74 -0.71 18.23
N GLU A 82 15.50 -1.34 19.14
CA GLU A 82 16.97 -1.29 19.14
C GLU A 82 17.60 -2.12 18.03
N GLN A 83 17.03 -3.28 17.70
CA GLN A 83 17.64 -4.27 16.80
C GLN A 83 17.06 -4.23 15.38
N ILE A 84 15.85 -3.68 15.20
CA ILE A 84 15.20 -3.60 13.87
C ILE A 84 15.08 -2.15 13.45
N GLU A 85 14.35 -1.31 14.20
CA GLU A 85 14.00 0.04 13.74
C GLU A 85 15.21 0.97 13.63
N MET A 86 16.03 1.05 14.68
CA MET A 86 17.18 1.96 14.72
C MET A 86 18.28 1.60 13.69
N PRO A 87 18.63 0.31 13.49
CA PRO A 87 19.52 -0.07 12.40
C PRO A 87 18.91 0.18 11.02
N ALA A 88 17.62 -0.14 10.83
CA ALA A 88 16.93 0.09 9.55
C ALA A 88 16.93 1.57 9.18
N MET A 89 16.64 2.48 10.12
CA MET A 89 16.66 3.93 9.91
C MET A 89 17.99 4.40 9.30
N ARG A 90 19.13 3.88 9.78
CA ARG A 90 20.46 4.22 9.24
C ARG A 90 20.64 3.75 7.79
N VAL A 91 20.21 2.52 7.50
CA VAL A 91 20.26 1.96 6.14
C VAL A 91 19.34 2.74 5.20
N LEU A 92 18.14 3.12 5.66
CA LEU A 92 17.20 3.93 4.88
C LEU A 92 17.79 5.29 4.54
N GLY A 93 18.43 5.99 5.48
CA GLY A 93 19.10 7.26 5.19
C GLY A 93 20.19 7.14 4.11
N ILE A 94 20.93 6.03 4.08
CA ILE A 94 21.90 5.72 3.01
C ILE A 94 21.17 5.47 1.69
N MET A 95 20.10 4.67 1.69
CA MET A 95 19.32 4.37 0.49
C MET A 95 18.69 5.62 -0.12
N GLU A 96 18.11 6.49 0.70
CA GLU A 96 17.55 7.78 0.27
C GLU A 96 18.63 8.67 -0.32
N SER A 97 19.79 8.80 0.35
CA SER A 97 20.92 9.60 -0.12
C SER A 97 21.50 9.08 -1.44
N ASN A 98 21.52 7.76 -1.63
CA ASN A 98 21.95 7.15 -2.90
C ASN A 98 21.00 7.51 -4.04
N GLY A 99 19.69 7.44 -3.82
CA GLY A 99 18.67 7.64 -4.86
C GLY A 99 18.76 6.63 -6.01
N ILE A 100 17.96 6.83 -7.06
CA ILE A 100 17.92 5.99 -8.26
C ILE A 100 17.97 6.81 -9.56
N THR A 101 18.67 6.31 -10.57
CA THR A 101 18.71 6.95 -11.89
C THR A 101 17.42 6.65 -12.66
N ILE A 102 16.87 7.69 -13.29
CA ILE A 102 15.71 7.58 -14.16
C ILE A 102 16.08 8.08 -15.56
N ASP A 103 15.72 7.30 -16.57
CA ASP A 103 15.85 7.63 -17.99
C ASP A 103 14.69 8.55 -18.42
N ARG A 104 15.01 9.83 -18.61
CA ARG A 104 14.05 10.88 -18.98
C ARG A 104 13.49 10.69 -20.39
N GLU A 105 14.32 10.22 -21.32
CA GLU A 105 13.93 10.08 -22.72
C GLU A 105 12.95 8.93 -22.88
N LYS A 106 13.19 7.80 -22.20
CA LYS A 106 12.23 6.70 -22.15
C LYS A 106 10.88 7.14 -21.61
N LEU A 107 10.85 7.90 -20.51
CA LEU A 107 9.60 8.43 -19.97
C LEU A 107 8.90 9.39 -20.93
N ALA A 108 9.64 10.25 -21.64
CA ALA A 108 9.06 11.16 -22.62
C ALA A 108 8.40 10.40 -23.79
N ILE A 109 9.05 9.37 -24.32
CA ILE A 109 8.50 8.51 -25.38
C ILE A 109 7.24 7.80 -24.88
N GLN A 110 7.29 7.22 -23.68
CA GLN A 110 6.13 6.58 -23.06
C GLN A 110 4.97 7.56 -22.85
N GLY A 111 5.26 8.79 -22.45
CA GLY A 111 4.26 9.85 -22.30
C GLY A 111 3.54 10.16 -23.61
N GLN A 112 4.26 10.27 -24.73
CA GLN A 112 3.62 10.48 -26.03
C GLN A 112 2.68 9.32 -26.42
N GLU A 113 3.07 8.08 -26.16
CA GLU A 113 2.26 6.91 -26.47
C GLU A 113 1.02 6.81 -25.58
N VAL A 114 1.19 6.98 -24.26
CA VAL A 114 0.07 6.97 -23.30
C VAL A 114 -0.89 8.13 -23.58
N GLY A 115 -0.37 9.31 -23.95
CA GLY A 115 -1.18 10.47 -24.34
C GLY A 115 -2.06 10.18 -25.57
N LYS A 116 -1.52 9.49 -26.58
CA LYS A 116 -2.31 9.05 -27.75
C LYS A 116 -3.41 8.07 -27.35
N LYS A 117 -3.10 7.09 -26.48
CA LYS A 117 -4.10 6.13 -25.98
C LYS A 117 -5.22 6.83 -25.20
N LEU A 118 -4.88 7.81 -24.36
CA LEU A 118 -5.85 8.61 -23.60
C LEU A 118 -6.81 9.39 -24.51
N LEU A 119 -6.32 10.00 -25.59
CA LEU A 119 -7.16 10.70 -26.56
C LEU A 119 -8.13 9.76 -27.30
N VAL A 120 -7.70 8.53 -27.58
CA VAL A 120 -8.58 7.52 -28.18
C VAL A 120 -9.67 7.11 -27.19
N LEU A 121 -9.29 6.77 -25.95
CA LEU A 121 -10.24 6.40 -24.90
C LEU A 121 -11.23 7.52 -24.58
N GLU A 122 -10.77 8.78 -24.56
CA GLU A 122 -11.63 9.93 -24.33
C GLU A 122 -12.73 10.05 -25.39
N LYS A 123 -12.38 9.88 -26.67
CA LYS A 123 -13.35 9.89 -27.76
C LYS A 123 -14.36 8.76 -27.65
N GLU A 124 -13.89 7.54 -27.34
CA GLU A 124 -14.77 6.39 -27.13
C GLU A 124 -15.73 6.61 -25.95
N ILE A 125 -15.22 7.17 -24.84
CA ILE A 125 -16.01 7.47 -23.64
C ILE A 125 -17.07 8.52 -23.95
N HIS A 126 -16.72 9.61 -24.65
CA HIS A 126 -17.67 10.64 -25.06
C HIS A 126 -18.73 10.08 -26.02
N GLN A 127 -18.35 9.18 -26.93
CA GLN A 127 -19.27 8.52 -27.84
C GLN A 127 -20.26 7.61 -27.07
N LEU A 128 -19.77 6.81 -26.12
CA LEU A 128 -20.60 5.94 -25.28
C LEU A 128 -21.52 6.72 -24.33
N ALA A 129 -21.08 7.89 -23.86
CA ALA A 129 -21.87 8.79 -23.03
C ALA A 129 -22.87 9.64 -23.83
N GLY A 130 -22.72 9.72 -25.16
CA GLY A 130 -23.55 10.56 -26.03
C GLY A 130 -23.24 12.07 -25.96
N GLN A 131 -22.29 12.49 -25.14
CA GLN A 131 -21.86 13.88 -25.00
C GLN A 131 -20.44 14.01 -24.41
N PRO A 132 -19.74 15.12 -24.67
CA PRO A 132 -18.48 15.44 -24.00
C PRO A 132 -18.68 15.77 -22.52
N PHE A 133 -17.79 15.27 -21.67
CA PHE A 133 -17.73 15.63 -20.25
C PHE A 133 -16.31 15.42 -19.70
N ASN A 134 -16.05 15.94 -18.51
CA ASN A 134 -14.78 15.74 -17.80
C ASN A 134 -14.73 14.35 -17.14
N ILE A 135 -13.98 13.45 -17.77
CA ILE A 135 -13.78 12.05 -17.35
C ILE A 135 -13.00 11.94 -16.02
N GLN A 136 -12.31 13.00 -15.61
CA GLN A 136 -11.62 13.05 -14.32
C GLN A 136 -12.54 13.49 -13.18
N SER A 137 -13.73 14.02 -13.45
CA SER A 137 -14.67 14.50 -12.43
C SER A 137 -15.61 13.38 -11.96
N PRO A 138 -15.50 12.90 -10.70
CA PRO A 138 -16.42 11.88 -10.17
C PRO A 138 -17.88 12.34 -10.21
N LYS A 139 -18.13 13.65 -10.05
CA LYS A 139 -19.47 14.23 -10.12
C LYS A 139 -20.08 14.10 -11.51
N GLN A 140 -19.35 14.49 -12.56
CA GLN A 140 -19.86 14.39 -13.93
C GLN A 140 -20.01 12.93 -14.36
N ILE A 141 -19.08 12.04 -13.98
CA ILE A 141 -19.25 10.60 -14.20
C ILE A 141 -20.54 10.11 -13.53
N GLY A 142 -20.79 10.49 -12.28
CA GLY A 142 -22.00 10.09 -11.55
C GLY A 142 -23.28 10.58 -12.24
N GLU A 143 -23.28 11.80 -12.76
CA GLU A 143 -24.41 12.36 -13.51
C GLU A 143 -24.69 11.60 -14.81
N ILE A 144 -23.65 11.26 -15.58
CA ILE A 144 -23.79 10.45 -16.80
C ILE A 144 -24.30 9.05 -16.46
N LEU A 145 -23.61 8.34 -15.56
CA LEU A 145 -23.91 6.93 -15.27
C LEU A 145 -25.27 6.75 -14.61
N PHE A 146 -25.58 7.54 -13.58
CA PHE A 146 -26.78 7.31 -12.76
C PHE A 146 -27.94 8.25 -13.09
N GLY A 147 -27.65 9.45 -13.59
CA GLY A 147 -28.68 10.41 -13.99
C GLY A 147 -29.21 10.13 -15.39
N GLN A 148 -28.32 10.09 -16.38
CA GLN A 148 -28.71 9.98 -17.80
C GLN A 148 -28.91 8.54 -18.25
N LEU A 149 -27.91 7.68 -18.00
CA LEU A 149 -27.96 6.28 -18.39
C LEU A 149 -28.72 5.41 -17.39
N GLN A 150 -29.07 5.98 -16.22
CA GLN A 150 -29.86 5.33 -15.17
C GLN A 150 -29.34 3.95 -14.77
N LEU A 151 -28.00 3.80 -14.75
CA LEU A 151 -27.35 2.57 -14.33
C LEU A 151 -27.65 2.24 -12.86
N PRO A 152 -27.61 0.96 -12.46
CA PRO A 152 -27.90 0.57 -11.09
C PRO A 152 -26.90 1.18 -10.08
N ILE A 153 -27.42 1.72 -8.98
CA ILE A 153 -26.58 2.25 -7.90
C ILE A 153 -26.08 1.07 -7.05
N VAL A 154 -24.80 0.76 -7.15
CA VAL A 154 -24.15 -0.32 -6.37
C VAL A 154 -23.86 0.10 -4.94
N LYS A 155 -23.34 1.32 -4.76
CA LYS A 155 -22.88 1.84 -3.46
C LYS A 155 -23.04 3.35 -3.43
N LYS A 156 -23.29 3.91 -2.25
CA LYS A 156 -23.33 5.36 -2.01
C LYS A 156 -22.13 5.80 -1.18
N THR A 157 -21.67 7.03 -1.42
CA THR A 157 -20.66 7.70 -0.60
C THR A 157 -21.25 8.03 0.78
N PRO A 158 -20.42 8.39 1.78
CA PRO A 158 -20.92 8.86 3.08
C PRO A 158 -21.84 10.09 2.96
N SER A 159 -21.66 10.90 1.92
CA SER A 159 -22.52 12.04 1.59
C SER A 159 -23.84 11.66 0.90
N GLY A 160 -24.11 10.37 0.68
CA GLY A 160 -25.35 9.85 0.09
C GLY A 160 -25.40 9.85 -1.45
N ALA A 161 -24.39 10.40 -2.12
CA ALA A 161 -24.30 10.38 -3.58
C ALA A 161 -23.90 8.98 -4.09
N PRO A 162 -24.33 8.57 -5.29
CA PRO A 162 -23.81 7.34 -5.91
C PRO A 162 -22.28 7.39 -6.03
N SER A 163 -21.60 6.33 -5.58
CA SER A 163 -20.14 6.23 -5.69
C SER A 163 -19.73 5.91 -7.14
N THR A 164 -18.61 6.49 -7.57
CA THR A 164 -17.94 6.16 -8.84
C THR A 164 -16.53 5.65 -8.57
N ASP A 165 -16.30 5.03 -7.41
CA ASP A 165 -15.00 4.48 -7.05
C ASP A 165 -14.68 3.24 -7.90
N GLU A 166 -13.41 2.83 -7.89
CA GLU A 166 -12.91 1.74 -8.72
C GLU A 166 -13.72 0.45 -8.55
N GLU A 167 -14.07 0.08 -7.31
CA GLU A 167 -14.91 -1.08 -6.98
C GLU A 167 -16.29 -1.01 -7.68
N VAL A 168 -16.95 0.15 -7.63
CA VAL A 168 -18.29 0.33 -8.23
C VAL A 168 -18.21 0.29 -9.75
N LEU A 169 -17.24 0.98 -10.34
CA LEU A 169 -17.05 0.98 -11.78
C LEU A 169 -16.69 -0.41 -12.30
N GLN A 170 -15.89 -1.20 -11.56
CA GLN A 170 -15.56 -2.57 -11.94
C GLN A 170 -16.80 -3.46 -11.94
N LYS A 171 -17.70 -3.27 -10.97
CA LYS A 171 -18.95 -4.03 -10.93
C LYS A 171 -19.86 -3.66 -12.10
N LEU A 172 -20.02 -2.36 -12.39
CA LEU A 172 -20.82 -1.90 -13.52
C LEU A 172 -20.19 -2.30 -14.87
N ALA A 173 -18.87 -2.41 -14.95
CA ALA A 173 -18.15 -2.82 -16.16
C ALA A 173 -18.45 -4.26 -16.61
N GLU A 174 -19.04 -5.10 -15.75
CA GLU A 174 -19.47 -6.45 -16.11
C GLU A 174 -20.61 -6.44 -17.14
N ASP A 175 -21.52 -5.47 -17.01
CA ASP A 175 -22.72 -5.37 -17.83
C ASP A 175 -22.69 -4.18 -18.80
N PHE A 176 -21.89 -3.15 -18.50
CA PHE A 176 -21.89 -1.88 -19.22
C PHE A 176 -20.50 -1.49 -19.74
N PRO A 177 -20.36 -1.12 -21.04
CA PRO A 177 -19.06 -0.83 -21.63
C PRO A 177 -18.45 0.51 -21.17
N LEU A 178 -19.27 1.51 -20.85
CA LEU A 178 -18.79 2.84 -20.46
C LEU A 178 -17.96 2.83 -19.16
N PRO A 179 -18.41 2.21 -18.05
CA PRO A 179 -17.59 2.04 -16.85
C PRO A 179 -16.23 1.38 -17.10
N ALA A 180 -16.17 0.37 -17.98
CA ALA A 180 -14.92 -0.31 -18.34
C ALA A 180 -13.92 0.67 -18.97
N ARG A 181 -14.36 1.46 -19.94
CA ARG A 181 -13.50 2.47 -20.60
C ARG A 181 -13.08 3.58 -19.65
N ILE A 182 -13.95 4.00 -18.74
CA ILE A 182 -13.60 4.97 -17.68
C ILE A 182 -12.49 4.43 -16.77
N LEU A 183 -12.54 3.14 -16.40
CA LEU A 183 -11.49 2.50 -15.62
C LEU A 183 -10.15 2.49 -16.36
N ASP A 184 -10.15 2.10 -17.63
CA ASP A 184 -8.95 2.10 -18.49
C ASP A 184 -8.35 3.50 -18.57
N TYR A 185 -9.19 4.51 -18.81
CA TYR A 185 -8.77 5.91 -18.86
C TYR A 185 -8.17 6.37 -17.52
N ARG A 186 -8.84 6.11 -16.38
CA ARG A 186 -8.35 6.51 -15.06
C ARG A 186 -7.01 5.86 -14.72
N SER A 187 -6.84 4.57 -15.06
CA SER A 187 -5.59 3.84 -14.86
C SER A 187 -4.43 4.50 -15.62
N LEU A 188 -4.63 4.77 -16.92
CA LEU A 188 -3.61 5.42 -17.75
C LEU A 188 -3.36 6.88 -17.35
N ALA A 189 -4.41 7.64 -17.02
CA ALA A 189 -4.31 9.03 -16.60
C ALA A 189 -3.57 9.17 -15.26
N LYS A 190 -3.79 8.24 -14.33
CA LYS A 190 -3.03 8.16 -13.08
C LYS A 190 -1.57 7.83 -13.37
N LEU A 191 -1.29 6.88 -14.26
CA LEU A 191 0.07 6.50 -14.64
C LEU A 191 0.83 7.67 -15.30
N MET A 192 0.14 8.42 -16.18
CA MET A 192 0.66 9.64 -16.79
C MET A 192 1.02 10.70 -15.74
N SER A 193 0.03 11.14 -14.95
CA SER A 193 0.20 12.27 -14.03
C SER A 193 1.08 11.94 -12.82
N THR A 194 1.00 10.72 -12.29
CA THR A 194 1.71 10.32 -11.07
C THR A 194 3.16 9.93 -11.34
N TYR A 195 3.45 9.32 -12.49
CA TYR A 195 4.77 8.78 -12.77
C TYR A 195 5.43 9.44 -13.98
N ILE A 196 4.83 9.36 -15.17
CA ILE A 196 5.48 9.82 -16.41
C ILE A 196 5.84 11.30 -16.34
N GLU A 197 4.91 12.15 -15.90
CA GLU A 197 5.13 13.59 -15.84
C GLU A 197 5.88 14.03 -14.57
N LYS A 198 5.64 13.34 -13.43
CA LYS A 198 6.18 13.73 -12.12
C LYS A 198 7.64 13.28 -11.93
N LEU A 199 7.98 12.05 -12.32
CA LEU A 199 9.31 11.47 -12.07
C LEU A 199 10.46 12.31 -12.65
N PRO A 200 10.39 12.81 -13.91
CA PRO A 200 11.46 13.63 -14.46
C PRO A 200 11.69 14.92 -13.68
N ARG A 201 10.63 15.50 -13.10
CA ARG A 201 10.68 16.73 -12.30
C ARG A 201 11.23 16.49 -10.88
N MET A 202 11.24 15.24 -10.42
CA MET A 202 11.78 14.84 -9.11
C MET A 202 13.28 14.57 -9.15
N ILE A 203 13.93 14.68 -10.31
CA ILE A 203 15.36 14.46 -10.42
C ILE A 203 16.09 15.63 -9.76
N ASN A 204 16.86 15.32 -8.73
CA ASN A 204 17.66 16.29 -8.03
C ASN A 204 18.77 16.80 -8.97
N PRO A 205 18.87 18.13 -9.20
CA PRO A 205 19.84 18.68 -10.15
C PRO A 205 21.30 18.49 -9.73
N LYS A 206 21.58 18.32 -8.44
CA LYS A 206 22.94 18.10 -7.93
C LYS A 206 23.43 16.67 -8.17
N THR A 207 22.55 15.68 -8.02
CA THR A 207 22.92 14.25 -8.11
C THR A 207 22.55 13.62 -9.44
N GLY A 208 21.60 14.20 -10.18
CA GLY A 208 21.01 13.60 -11.37
C GLY A 208 20.11 12.40 -11.09
N ARG A 209 19.69 12.20 -9.83
CA ARG A 209 18.93 11.02 -9.37
C ARG A 209 17.63 11.43 -8.69
N VAL A 210 16.69 10.49 -8.61
CA VAL A 210 15.46 10.63 -7.81
C VAL A 210 15.69 10.05 -6.42
N HIS A 211 15.31 10.79 -5.39
CA HIS A 211 15.46 10.41 -3.99
C HIS A 211 14.07 10.28 -3.38
N THR A 212 13.60 9.04 -3.21
CA THR A 212 12.33 8.76 -2.51
C THR A 212 12.52 8.97 -1.00
N ASN A 213 11.42 9.23 -0.29
CA ASN A 213 11.37 9.23 1.17
C ASN A 213 10.72 7.93 1.64
N TYR A 214 11.42 7.17 2.47
CA TYR A 214 10.94 5.98 3.16
C TYR A 214 10.43 6.35 4.55
N ALA A 215 9.10 6.34 4.70
CA ALA A 215 8.48 6.62 5.97
C ALA A 215 8.37 5.33 6.81
N GLN A 216 9.13 5.29 7.91
CA GLN A 216 9.23 4.13 8.80
C GLN A 216 8.11 4.07 9.84
N ALA A 217 7.62 5.22 10.31
CA ALA A 217 6.63 5.34 11.38
C ALA A 217 5.24 5.76 10.88
N VAL A 218 4.68 5.04 9.90
CA VAL A 218 3.39 5.40 9.27
C VAL A 218 2.39 4.25 9.23
N ALA A 219 2.75 3.09 8.67
CA ALA A 219 1.80 1.99 8.56
C ALA A 219 1.61 1.32 9.92
N VAL A 220 0.39 1.07 10.38
CA VAL A 220 0.14 0.42 11.69
C VAL A 220 0.85 -0.94 11.81
N THR A 221 0.99 -1.66 10.70
CA THR A 221 1.63 -2.99 10.64
C THR A 221 3.15 -2.96 10.68
N GLY A 222 3.79 -1.79 10.63
CA GLY A 222 5.25 -1.68 10.66
C GLY A 222 5.95 -1.93 9.32
N ARG A 223 5.20 -1.94 8.20
CA ARG A 223 5.78 -1.90 6.85
C ARG A 223 6.21 -0.47 6.52
N LEU A 224 7.32 -0.34 5.81
CA LEU A 224 7.73 0.95 5.26
C LEU A 224 6.68 1.48 4.29
N ALA A 225 6.44 2.77 4.31
CA ALA A 225 5.78 3.48 3.22
C ALA A 225 6.83 4.23 2.40
N SER A 226 6.49 4.62 1.16
CA SER A 226 7.37 5.39 0.28
C SER A 226 6.59 6.55 -0.31
N ASN A 227 7.19 7.74 -0.33
CA ASN A 227 6.61 8.96 -0.87
C ASN A 227 7.62 9.71 -1.74
N ASP A 228 7.09 10.55 -2.64
CA ASP A 228 7.84 11.44 -3.54
C ASP A 228 9.10 10.84 -4.21
N PRO A 229 8.94 9.80 -5.06
CA PRO A 229 7.69 9.15 -5.45
C PRO A 229 7.31 7.97 -4.56
N ASN A 230 6.03 7.60 -4.55
CA ASN A 230 5.60 6.33 -3.94
C ASN A 230 5.92 5.17 -4.88
N LEU A 231 7.00 4.45 -4.59
CA LEU A 231 7.49 3.34 -5.42
C LEU A 231 6.62 2.08 -5.31
N GLN A 232 5.85 1.92 -4.24
CA GLN A 232 5.00 0.73 -4.02
C GLN A 232 3.78 0.72 -4.93
N ASN A 233 3.29 1.91 -5.30
CA ASN A 233 2.10 2.07 -6.11
C ASN A 233 2.34 1.93 -7.62
N ILE A 234 3.58 1.67 -8.08
CA ILE A 234 3.88 1.47 -9.51
C ILE A 234 3.32 0.12 -9.93
N PRO A 235 2.33 0.07 -10.85
CA PRO A 235 1.67 -1.19 -11.22
C PRO A 235 2.66 -2.28 -11.62
N VAL A 236 2.48 -3.49 -11.05
CA VAL A 236 3.41 -4.62 -11.25
C VAL A 236 3.04 -5.46 -12.47
N ARG A 237 1.74 -5.58 -12.76
CA ARG A 237 1.20 -6.59 -13.69
C ARG A 237 0.72 -6.03 -15.03
N THR A 238 0.68 -4.72 -15.20
CA THR A 238 0.29 -4.09 -16.46
C THR A 238 1.52 -3.85 -17.34
N GLU A 239 1.32 -3.83 -18.65
CA GLU A 239 2.38 -3.53 -19.61
C GLU A 239 2.93 -2.13 -19.37
N GLU A 240 2.05 -1.14 -19.20
CA GLU A 240 2.43 0.25 -18.94
C GLU A 240 3.19 0.39 -17.62
N GLY A 241 2.79 -0.35 -16.57
CA GLY A 241 3.50 -0.35 -15.29
C GLY A 241 4.91 -0.94 -15.41
N ARG A 242 5.08 -2.00 -16.22
CA ARG A 242 6.41 -2.55 -16.53
C ARG A 242 7.28 -1.54 -17.28
N ARG A 243 6.71 -0.83 -18.26
CA ARG A 243 7.42 0.21 -19.01
C ARG A 243 7.89 1.36 -18.12
N ILE A 244 7.09 1.77 -17.12
CA ILE A 244 7.55 2.73 -16.11
C ILE A 244 8.78 2.20 -15.36
N ARG A 245 8.80 0.91 -14.99
CA ARG A 245 9.96 0.30 -14.31
C ARG A 245 11.21 0.26 -15.20
N GLU A 246 11.05 0.10 -16.52
CA GLU A 246 12.17 0.13 -17.47
C GLU A 246 12.87 1.49 -17.57
N ALA A 247 12.22 2.57 -17.09
CA ALA A 247 12.85 3.87 -16.96
C ALA A 247 13.78 3.96 -15.75
N PHE A 248 13.66 3.09 -14.76
CA PHE A 248 14.61 3.00 -13.66
C PHE A 248 15.83 2.21 -14.14
N VAL A 249 16.96 2.89 -14.26
CA VAL A 249 18.17 2.34 -14.90
C VAL A 249 19.34 2.34 -13.93
N PRO A 250 20.30 1.41 -14.07
CA PRO A 250 21.53 1.48 -13.29
C PRO A 250 22.39 2.66 -13.76
N GLN A 251 23.29 3.11 -12.90
CA GLN A 251 24.38 3.98 -13.32
C GLN A 251 25.28 3.28 -14.35
N ALA A 252 25.95 4.04 -15.21
CA ALA A 252 26.94 3.51 -16.14
C ALA A 252 27.98 2.63 -15.41
N GLY A 253 28.25 1.43 -15.94
CA GLY A 253 29.13 0.45 -15.33
C GLY A 253 28.47 -0.48 -14.29
N TYR A 254 27.19 -0.27 -13.97
CA TYR A 254 26.45 -1.07 -12.98
C TYR A 254 25.29 -1.85 -13.61
N ARG A 255 24.72 -2.78 -12.84
CA ARG A 255 23.50 -3.52 -13.15
C ARG A 255 22.51 -3.38 -12.00
N LEU A 256 21.21 -3.42 -12.30
CA LEU A 256 20.18 -3.54 -11.28
C LEU A 256 20.01 -5.01 -10.91
N VAL A 257 19.96 -5.29 -9.61
CA VAL A 257 19.69 -6.61 -9.05
C VAL A 257 18.39 -6.53 -8.26
N SER A 258 17.48 -7.47 -8.50
CA SER A 258 16.22 -7.58 -7.76
C SER A 258 16.28 -8.85 -6.92
N ALA A 259 16.13 -8.69 -5.59
CA ALA A 259 15.98 -9.79 -4.65
C ALA A 259 14.60 -9.68 -4.00
N ASP A 260 13.80 -10.74 -4.07
CA ASP A 260 12.42 -10.76 -3.60
C ASP A 260 12.16 -11.98 -2.72
N TYR A 261 11.45 -11.79 -1.60
CA TYR A 261 11.02 -12.88 -0.76
C TYR A 261 9.78 -13.56 -1.35
N SER A 262 10.00 -14.71 -1.98
CA SER A 262 8.94 -15.53 -2.57
C SER A 262 7.86 -15.92 -1.56
N GLN A 263 6.70 -15.25 -1.66
CA GLN A 263 5.48 -15.56 -0.88
C GLN A 263 5.72 -15.51 0.64
N ILE A 264 6.47 -14.52 1.12
CA ILE A 264 6.86 -14.41 2.54
C ILE A 264 5.67 -14.50 3.51
N GLU A 265 4.53 -13.89 3.19
CA GLU A 265 3.35 -13.89 4.06
C GLU A 265 2.75 -15.30 4.24
N LEU A 266 2.68 -16.08 3.15
CA LEU A 266 2.23 -17.47 3.22
C LEU A 266 3.20 -18.34 4.02
N ARG A 267 4.50 -18.08 3.90
CA ARG A 267 5.54 -18.79 4.68
C ARG A 267 5.46 -18.47 6.17
N ILE A 268 5.25 -17.19 6.51
CA ILE A 268 5.04 -16.76 7.89
C ILE A 268 3.77 -17.39 8.44
N MET A 269 2.66 -17.38 7.69
CA MET A 269 1.43 -18.05 8.10
C MET A 269 1.66 -19.54 8.37
N ALA A 270 2.34 -20.26 7.47
CA ALA A 270 2.63 -21.68 7.68
C ALA A 270 3.44 -21.92 8.96
N HIS A 271 4.36 -21.01 9.30
CA HIS A 271 5.16 -21.10 10.51
C HIS A 271 4.33 -20.82 11.78
N ILE A 272 3.62 -19.69 11.85
CA ILE A 272 2.86 -19.29 13.06
C ILE A 272 1.61 -20.14 13.31
N ALA A 273 1.05 -20.71 12.25
CA ALA A 273 -0.07 -21.64 12.33
C ALA A 273 0.39 -23.07 12.63
N GLU A 274 1.69 -23.34 12.54
CA GLU A 274 2.30 -24.66 12.70
C GLU A 274 1.60 -25.75 11.86
N ASP A 275 1.09 -25.37 10.68
CA ASP A 275 0.29 -26.26 9.86
C ASP A 275 1.18 -27.25 9.09
N GLU A 276 1.12 -28.52 9.47
CA GLU A 276 1.98 -29.58 8.91
C GLU A 276 1.88 -29.69 7.39
N ASN A 277 0.68 -29.52 6.83
CA ASN A 277 0.45 -29.65 5.39
C ASN A 277 1.07 -28.47 4.62
N LEU A 278 0.92 -27.23 5.11
CA LEU A 278 1.58 -26.06 4.51
C LEU A 278 3.10 -26.12 4.65
N LEU A 279 3.60 -26.51 5.82
CA LEU A 279 5.03 -26.66 6.07
C LEU A 279 5.65 -27.72 5.15
N ALA A 280 4.99 -28.88 5.01
CA ALA A 280 5.41 -29.94 4.10
C ALA A 280 5.39 -29.47 2.63
N ALA A 281 4.37 -28.73 2.21
CA ALA A 281 4.28 -28.19 0.86
C ALA A 281 5.44 -27.23 0.54
N PHE A 282 5.75 -26.31 1.46
CA PHE A 282 6.90 -25.41 1.30
C PHE A 282 8.24 -26.14 1.31
N LYS A 283 8.42 -27.13 2.19
CA LYS A 283 9.65 -27.93 2.27
C LYS A 283 9.89 -28.75 1.01
N ALA A 284 8.82 -29.26 0.39
CA ALA A 284 8.88 -29.98 -0.87
C ALA A 284 9.00 -29.08 -2.11
N GLY A 285 9.05 -27.75 -1.95
CA GLY A 285 9.12 -26.80 -3.07
C GLY A 285 7.87 -26.79 -3.95
N LYS A 286 6.72 -27.27 -3.44
CA LYS A 286 5.48 -27.32 -4.20
C LYS A 286 4.89 -25.93 -4.36
N ASP A 287 4.21 -25.69 -5.48
CA ASP A 287 3.38 -24.50 -5.65
C ASP A 287 2.12 -24.63 -4.78
N ILE A 288 2.03 -23.84 -3.72
CA ILE A 288 0.94 -23.92 -2.76
C ILE A 288 -0.39 -23.48 -3.35
N HIS A 289 -0.39 -22.55 -4.30
CA HIS A 289 -1.63 -22.19 -4.97
C HIS A 289 -2.14 -23.36 -5.81
N GLN A 290 -1.23 -24.06 -6.49
CA GLN A 290 -1.59 -25.26 -7.24
C GLN A 290 -2.02 -26.40 -6.33
N ALA A 291 -1.32 -26.63 -5.21
CA ALA A 291 -1.68 -27.64 -4.23
C ALA A 291 -3.05 -27.35 -3.61
N THR A 292 -3.30 -26.11 -3.17
CA THR A 292 -4.62 -25.70 -2.66
C THR A 292 -5.70 -25.87 -3.73
N ALA A 293 -5.43 -25.54 -4.99
CA ALA A 293 -6.40 -25.73 -6.07
C ALA A 293 -6.74 -27.22 -6.28
N ALA A 294 -5.74 -28.09 -6.32
CA ALA A 294 -5.92 -29.54 -6.47
C ALA A 294 -6.88 -30.08 -5.41
N GLU A 295 -6.72 -29.65 -4.16
CA GLU A 295 -7.58 -30.06 -3.03
C GLU A 295 -8.99 -29.48 -3.13
N ILE A 296 -9.12 -28.17 -3.38
CA ILE A 296 -10.43 -27.50 -3.43
C ILE A 296 -11.31 -28.05 -4.57
N PHE A 297 -10.69 -28.26 -5.74
CA PHE A 297 -11.35 -28.76 -6.94
C PHE A 297 -11.36 -30.30 -7.03
N ALA A 298 -10.73 -31.00 -6.09
CA ALA A 298 -10.62 -32.46 -6.06
C ALA A 298 -10.08 -33.05 -7.39
N ILE A 299 -8.97 -32.48 -7.89
CA ILE A 299 -8.30 -32.90 -9.13
C ILE A 299 -6.80 -33.16 -8.86
N PRO A 300 -6.15 -34.01 -9.67
CA PRO A 300 -4.69 -34.18 -9.60
C PRO A 300 -3.94 -32.87 -9.80
N LEU A 301 -2.80 -32.71 -9.14
CA LEU A 301 -2.01 -31.48 -9.14
C LEU A 301 -1.59 -31.06 -10.56
N GLU A 302 -1.28 -32.03 -11.41
CA GLU A 302 -0.87 -31.85 -12.80
C GLU A 302 -2.01 -31.37 -13.71
N GLN A 303 -3.27 -31.55 -13.27
CA GLN A 303 -4.47 -31.16 -14.01
C GLN A 303 -5.00 -29.79 -13.60
N VAL A 304 -4.38 -29.14 -12.61
CA VAL A 304 -4.77 -27.80 -12.15
C VAL A 304 -4.53 -26.78 -13.27
N SER A 305 -5.60 -26.16 -13.74
CA SER A 305 -5.53 -25.10 -14.73
C SER A 305 -4.99 -23.80 -14.13
N SER A 306 -4.49 -22.91 -14.99
CA SER A 306 -4.05 -21.57 -14.60
C SER A 306 -5.16 -20.75 -13.92
N GLU A 307 -6.43 -20.94 -14.33
CA GLU A 307 -7.57 -20.28 -13.70
C GLU A 307 -7.86 -20.84 -12.29
N GLN A 308 -7.83 -22.16 -12.12
CA GLN A 308 -8.01 -22.80 -10.81
C GLN A 308 -6.89 -22.38 -9.84
N ARG A 309 -5.65 -22.33 -10.32
CA ARG A 309 -4.52 -21.79 -9.55
C ARG A 309 -4.72 -20.32 -9.18
N ARG A 310 -5.29 -19.50 -10.08
CA ARG A 310 -5.63 -18.08 -9.78
C ARG A 310 -6.69 -18.01 -8.68
N TYR A 311 -7.71 -18.85 -8.70
CA TYR A 311 -8.74 -18.89 -7.65
C TYR A 311 -8.15 -19.32 -6.30
N ALA A 312 -7.36 -20.38 -6.26
CA ALA A 312 -6.68 -20.80 -5.04
C ALA A 312 -5.73 -19.72 -4.49
N LYS A 313 -5.09 -18.94 -5.37
CA LYS A 313 -4.32 -17.77 -4.96
C LYS A 313 -5.18 -16.72 -4.25
N VAL A 314 -6.34 -16.38 -4.82
CA VAL A 314 -7.28 -15.44 -4.19
C VAL A 314 -7.78 -15.99 -2.85
N ILE A 315 -8.04 -17.30 -2.75
CA ILE A 315 -8.45 -17.95 -1.50
C ILE A 315 -7.34 -17.87 -0.45
N ASN A 316 -6.12 -18.30 -0.77
CA ASN A 316 -4.98 -18.28 0.15
C ASN A 316 -4.74 -16.87 0.73
N PHE A 317 -4.65 -15.86 -0.13
CA PHE A 317 -4.43 -14.48 0.33
C PHE A 317 -5.67 -13.91 1.02
N GLY A 318 -6.87 -14.19 0.51
CA GLY A 318 -8.10 -13.75 1.13
C GLY A 318 -8.21 -14.24 2.57
N LEU A 319 -7.93 -15.53 2.80
CA LEU A 319 -8.00 -16.13 4.14
C LEU A 319 -6.92 -15.60 5.08
N ILE A 320 -5.69 -15.38 4.60
CA ILE A 320 -4.64 -14.70 5.40
C ILE A 320 -5.11 -13.35 5.91
N TYR A 321 -5.83 -12.59 5.07
CA TYR A 321 -6.34 -11.27 5.45
C TYR A 321 -7.72 -11.31 6.12
N GLY A 322 -8.19 -12.48 6.55
CA GLY A 322 -9.47 -12.60 7.27
C GLY A 322 -10.70 -12.31 6.41
N MET A 323 -10.60 -12.49 5.09
CA MET A 323 -11.71 -12.26 4.17
C MET A 323 -12.88 -13.20 4.48
N SER A 324 -14.08 -12.63 4.63
CA SER A 324 -15.29 -13.40 4.85
C SER A 324 -15.72 -14.17 3.59
N ALA A 325 -16.59 -15.17 3.75
CA ALA A 325 -17.21 -15.87 2.62
C ALA A 325 -17.90 -14.91 1.63
N TYR A 326 -18.44 -13.80 2.12
CA TYR A 326 -19.03 -12.75 1.27
C TYR A 326 -17.96 -12.04 0.43
N GLY A 327 -16.85 -11.61 1.05
CA GLY A 327 -15.74 -10.97 0.33
C GLY A 327 -15.09 -11.92 -0.68
N LEU A 328 -14.94 -13.20 -0.31
CA LEU A 328 -14.38 -14.20 -1.19
C LEU A 328 -15.29 -14.49 -2.38
N ALA A 329 -16.61 -14.61 -2.15
CA ALA A 329 -17.59 -14.78 -3.21
C ALA A 329 -17.55 -13.63 -4.23
N GLY A 330 -17.43 -12.39 -3.74
CA GLY A 330 -17.27 -11.21 -4.60
C GLY A 330 -16.01 -11.26 -5.47
N ASN A 331 -14.86 -11.55 -4.86
CA ASN A 331 -13.58 -11.61 -5.59
C ASN A 331 -13.51 -12.76 -6.61
N LEU A 332 -14.14 -13.88 -6.32
CA LEU A 332 -14.18 -15.05 -7.20
C LEU A 332 -15.35 -15.03 -8.19
N LYS A 333 -16.31 -14.10 -8.03
CA LYS A 333 -17.57 -14.04 -8.78
C LYS A 333 -18.36 -15.35 -8.72
N ILE A 334 -18.45 -15.94 -7.53
CA ILE A 334 -19.18 -17.20 -7.26
C ILE A 334 -20.28 -16.97 -6.24
N GLU A 335 -21.18 -17.95 -6.11
CA GLU A 335 -22.18 -17.93 -5.04
C GLU A 335 -21.53 -18.00 -3.66
N ARG A 336 -22.15 -17.31 -2.68
CA ARG A 336 -21.69 -17.32 -1.29
C ARG A 336 -21.61 -18.74 -0.72
N ALA A 337 -22.54 -19.62 -1.07
CA ALA A 337 -22.53 -21.01 -0.63
C ALA A 337 -21.28 -21.75 -1.13
N ALA A 338 -20.91 -21.56 -2.40
CA ALA A 338 -19.69 -22.14 -2.98
C ALA A 338 -18.43 -21.58 -2.31
N ALA A 339 -18.37 -20.26 -2.08
CA ALA A 339 -17.26 -19.64 -1.34
C ALA A 339 -17.11 -20.23 0.07
N GLN A 340 -18.22 -20.42 0.78
CA GLN A 340 -18.21 -21.02 2.11
C GLN A 340 -17.73 -22.47 2.10
N GLN A 341 -18.11 -23.26 1.08
CA GLN A 341 -17.58 -24.61 0.89
C GLN A 341 -16.07 -24.61 0.61
N TYR A 342 -15.56 -23.66 -0.18
CA TYR A 342 -14.12 -23.55 -0.44
C TYR A 342 -13.33 -23.18 0.81
N ILE A 343 -13.87 -22.29 1.64
CA ILE A 343 -13.28 -21.94 2.94
C ILE A 343 -13.26 -23.17 3.87
N ALA A 344 -14.37 -23.92 3.95
CA ALA A 344 -14.44 -25.14 4.75
C ALA A 344 -13.40 -26.17 4.31
N LYS A 345 -13.35 -26.50 3.01
CA LYS A 345 -12.33 -27.41 2.45
C LYS A 345 -10.90 -26.94 2.71
N TYR A 346 -10.66 -25.63 2.63
CA TYR A 346 -9.35 -25.07 2.92
C TYR A 346 -8.95 -25.31 4.38
N PHE A 347 -9.86 -25.06 5.34
CA PHE A 347 -9.58 -25.28 6.76
C PHE A 347 -9.55 -26.76 7.15
N ASP A 348 -10.31 -27.62 6.47
CA ASP A 348 -10.19 -29.08 6.63
C ASP A 348 -8.80 -29.57 6.19
N ARG A 349 -8.26 -28.96 5.13
CA ARG A 349 -6.90 -29.28 4.63
C ARG A 349 -5.79 -28.66 5.47
N TYR A 350 -6.00 -27.44 5.95
CA TYR A 350 -5.02 -26.66 6.72
C TYR A 350 -5.59 -26.29 8.10
N PRO A 351 -5.79 -27.29 8.99
CA PRO A 351 -6.45 -27.08 10.27
C PRO A 351 -5.67 -26.15 11.21
N GLY A 352 -4.33 -26.12 11.11
CA GLY A 352 -3.50 -25.23 11.92
C GLY A 352 -3.80 -23.75 11.64
N VAL A 353 -4.14 -23.41 10.39
CA VAL A 353 -4.52 -22.04 10.01
C VAL A 353 -5.84 -21.64 10.68
N ALA A 354 -6.84 -22.53 10.69
CA ALA A 354 -8.12 -22.25 11.33
C ALA A 354 -7.97 -22.02 12.84
N GLN A 355 -7.19 -22.88 13.50
CA GLN A 355 -6.88 -22.79 14.93
C GLN A 355 -6.14 -21.50 15.27
N TYR A 356 -5.12 -21.15 14.47
CA TYR A 356 -4.39 -19.89 14.62
C TYR A 356 -5.33 -18.69 14.51
N MET A 357 -6.19 -18.64 13.49
CA MET A 357 -7.12 -17.52 13.31
C MET A 357 -8.10 -17.36 14.48
N GLU A 358 -8.61 -18.46 15.05
CA GLU A 358 -9.48 -18.40 16.23
C GLU A 358 -8.73 -17.97 17.48
N ARG A 359 -7.54 -18.57 17.73
CA ARG A 359 -6.68 -18.21 18.86
C ARG A 359 -6.32 -16.73 18.84
N THR A 360 -5.87 -16.20 17.70
CA THR A 360 -5.49 -14.79 17.55
C THR A 360 -6.69 -13.85 17.75
N ARG A 361 -7.91 -14.25 17.35
CA ARG A 361 -9.12 -13.46 17.65
C ARG A 361 -9.39 -13.36 19.15
N GLU A 362 -9.21 -14.47 19.86
CA GLU A 362 -9.43 -14.51 21.31
C GLU A 362 -8.33 -13.77 22.09
N GLU A 363 -7.07 -13.90 21.67
CA GLU A 363 -5.95 -13.13 22.20
C GLU A 363 -6.17 -11.63 21.99
N ALA A 364 -6.60 -11.21 20.79
CA ALA A 364 -6.92 -9.81 20.51
C ALA A 364 -8.05 -9.28 21.40
N ARG A 365 -9.10 -10.08 21.65
CA ARG A 365 -10.22 -9.71 22.52
C ARG A 365 -9.78 -9.58 23.98
N THR A 366 -8.92 -10.48 24.44
CA THR A 366 -8.47 -10.57 25.83
C THR A 366 -7.42 -9.51 26.16
N ASN A 367 -6.42 -9.35 25.28
CA ASN A 367 -5.25 -8.51 25.53
C ASN A 367 -5.40 -7.11 24.95
N GLY A 368 -6.28 -6.91 23.95
CA GLY A 368 -6.46 -5.64 23.25
C GLY A 368 -5.38 -5.36 22.19
N TYR A 369 -4.48 -6.31 21.93
CA TYR A 369 -3.43 -6.22 20.91
C TYR A 369 -3.09 -7.61 20.35
N VAL A 370 -2.32 -7.63 19.26
CA VAL A 370 -1.71 -8.84 18.67
C VAL A 370 -0.25 -8.56 18.42
N GLU A 371 0.58 -9.60 18.39
CA GLU A 371 2.02 -9.47 18.23
C GLU A 371 2.55 -10.21 17.01
N THR A 372 3.66 -9.73 16.48
CA THR A 372 4.47 -10.45 15.48
C THR A 372 5.46 -11.41 16.14
N VAL A 373 6.20 -12.20 15.33
CA VAL A 373 7.22 -13.16 15.81
C VAL A 373 8.32 -12.50 16.67
N PHE A 374 8.63 -11.22 16.43
CA PHE A 374 9.60 -10.46 17.21
C PHE A 374 8.96 -9.62 18.32
N GLY A 375 7.64 -9.73 18.49
CA GLY A 375 6.86 -9.04 19.52
C GLY A 375 6.63 -7.55 19.26
N ARG A 376 6.64 -7.12 17.99
CA ARG A 376 5.98 -5.87 17.58
C ARG A 376 4.47 -5.99 17.75
#